data_AF-A0A1V5Z3E4-F1
#
_entry.id   AF-A0A1V5Z3E4-F1
#
_cell.length_a   1.000
_cell.length_b   1.000
_cell.length_c   1.000
_cell.angle_alpha   90.00
_cell.angle_beta   90.00
_cell.angle_gamma   90.00
#
_symmetry.space_group_name_H-M   'P 1'
#
loop_
_entity.id
_entity.type
_entity.pdbx_description
1 polymer ?
#
loop_
_entity_poly.entity_id
_entity_poly.type
_entity_poly.pdbx_seq_one_letter_code
_entity_poly.pdbx_strand_id
1 'polypeptide(L)' 'MNVIKKLGADCEVMQDITTSGGLSGSSEDGKIRADNTLECRLEKIRSLSTLEITSLILGDPDG' A
#
# COMPACT_ATOMS: atom_id res chain seq x y z
N MET A 1 -15.71 4.93 18.64
CA MET A 1 -14.52 4.60 19.47
C MET A 1 -13.32 4.52 18.51
N ASN A 2 -12.37 5.45 18.59
CA ASN A 2 -11.31 5.60 17.59
C ASN A 2 -10.17 4.59 17.88
N VAL A 3 -9.87 3.67 16.95
CA VAL A 3 -8.92 2.55 17.15
C VAL A 3 -7.52 3.06 17.49
N ILE A 4 -7.12 4.19 16.89
CA ILE A 4 -5.87 4.90 17.16
C ILE A 4 -5.74 5.27 18.65
N LYS A 5 -6.81 5.82 19.26
CA LYS A 5 -6.78 6.22 20.68
C LYS A 5 -6.60 5.05 21.64
N LYS A 6 -6.99 3.82 21.24
CA LYS A 6 -6.73 2.61 22.04
C LYS A 6 -5.25 2.19 22.02
N LEU A 7 -4.51 2.59 20.98
CA LEU A 7 -3.10 2.25 20.83
C LEU A 7 -2.18 3.23 21.58
N GLY A 8 -2.74 4.23 22.27
CA GLY A 8 -1.97 5.25 22.98
C GLY A 8 -1.16 6.18 22.07
N ALA A 9 -1.42 6.12 20.76
CA ALA A 9 -0.78 7.00 19.78
C ALA A 9 -1.55 8.33 19.71
N ASP A 10 -0.83 9.44 19.87
CA ASP A 10 -1.32 10.77 19.54
C ASP A 10 -1.05 11.02 18.06
N CYS A 11 -2.07 10.88 17.23
CA CYS A 11 -1.97 11.20 15.81
C CYS A 11 -3.27 11.77 15.28
N GLU A 12 -3.13 12.70 14.33
CA GLU A 12 -4.25 13.23 13.56
C GLU A 12 -4.67 12.23 12.49
N VAL A 13 -5.98 11.97 12.39
CA VAL A 13 -6.54 11.14 11.33
C VAL A 13 -7.15 12.05 10.28
N MET A 14 -6.56 12.06 9.10
CA MET A 14 -7.03 12.84 7.96
C MET A 14 -7.62 11.91 6.90
N GLN A 15 -8.76 12.30 6.31
CA GLN A 15 -9.33 11.58 5.19
C GLN A 15 -8.60 11.94 3.90
N ASP A 16 -8.22 10.93 3.13
CA ASP A 16 -7.64 11.10 1.80
C ASP A 16 -8.60 10.52 0.74
N ILE A 17 -9.12 11.39 -0.13
CA ILE A 17 -10.05 11.03 -1.22
C ILE A 17 -9.34 10.73 -2.54
N THR A 18 -8.01 10.82 -2.57
CA THR A 18 -7.19 10.58 -3.78
C THR A 18 -6.78 9.11 -3.93
N THR A 19 -7.09 8.28 -2.95
CA THR A 19 -6.77 6.84 -2.94
C THR A 19 -8.05 6.01 -2.95
N SER A 20 -7.98 4.82 -3.54
CA SER A 20 -9.07 3.84 -3.57
C SER A 20 -9.28 3.18 -2.19
N GLY A 21 -8.31 3.34 -1.28
CA GLY A 21 -8.38 2.89 0.09
C GLY A 21 -7.01 2.52 0.68
N GLY A 22 -7.04 2.09 1.94
CA GLY A 22 -5.84 1.75 2.71
C GLY A 22 -5.51 2.83 3.73
N LEU A 23 -4.24 2.85 4.17
CA LEU A 23 -3.76 3.78 5.19
C LEU A 23 -2.33 4.20 4.83
N SER A 24 -2.03 5.49 4.97
CA SER A 24 -0.66 5.99 5.02
C SER A 24 -0.43 6.72 6.33
N GLY A 25 0.80 6.67 6.82
CA GLY A 25 1.21 7.38 8.02
C GLY A 25 2.59 8.01 7.85
N SER A 26 2.80 9.14 8.52
CA SER A 26 4.11 9.79 8.58
C SER A 26 4.51 10.06 10.03
N SER A 27 5.81 10.18 10.26
CA SER A 27 6.31 10.79 11.50
C SER A 27 5.88 12.26 11.58
N GLU A 28 5.88 12.80 12.79
CA GLU A 28 5.54 14.21 13.05
C GLU A 28 6.44 15.18 12.26
N ASP A 29 7.73 14.84 12.10
CA ASP A 29 8.70 15.63 11.34
C ASP A 29 8.67 15.35 9.82
N GLY A 30 7.76 14.48 9.36
CA GLY A 30 7.58 14.11 7.96
C GLY A 30 8.75 13.33 7.32
N LYS A 31 9.80 12.99 8.07
CA LYS A 31 10.98 12.30 7.52
C LYS A 31 10.73 10.83 7.22
N ILE A 32 9.81 10.21 7.95
CA ILE A 32 9.44 8.80 7.76
C ILE A 32 8.02 8.78 7.23
N ARG A 33 7.81 8.00 6.17
CA ARG A 33 6.50 7.76 5.58
C ARG A 33 6.32 6.27 5.32
N ALA A 34 5.16 5.75 5.67
CA ALA A 34 4.75 4.39 5.39
C ALA A 34 3.44 4.43 4.60
N ASP A 35 3.50 4.08 3.32
CA ASP A 35 2.35 4.03 2.44
C ASP A 35 1.83 2.59 2.32
N ASN A 36 0.57 2.39 2.69
CA ASN A 36 -0.13 1.11 2.59
C ASN A 36 -1.52 1.32 1.96
N THR A 37 -1.55 2.17 0.92
CA THR A 37 -2.70 2.29 0.03
C THR A 37 -2.82 1.04 -0.84
N LEU A 38 -4.02 0.80 -1.39
CA LEU A 38 -4.24 -0.31 -2.31
C LEU A 38 -3.37 -0.18 -3.57
N GLU A 39 -3.17 1.04 -4.06
CA GLU A 39 -2.34 1.38 -5.19
C GLU A 39 -0.88 0.96 -4.95
N CYS A 40 -0.29 1.36 -3.82
CA CYS A 40 1.09 1.01 -3.49
C CYS A 40 1.29 -0.50 -3.36
N ARG A 41 0.31 -1.22 -2.79
CA ARG A 41 0.36 -2.68 -2.67
C ARG A 41 0.31 -3.35 -4.05
N LEU A 42 -0.57 -2.87 -4.93
CA LEU A 42 -0.71 -3.40 -6.29
C LEU A 42 0.56 -3.15 -7.11
N GLU A 43 1.11 -1.95 -7.06
CA GLU A 43 2.35 -1.61 -7.76
C GLU A 43 3.53 -2.48 -7.30
N LYS A 44 3.65 -2.70 -5.99
CA LYS A 44 4.70 -3.55 -5.42
C LYS A 44 4.56 -5.01 -5.84
N ILE A 45 3.36 -5.56 -5.87
CA ILE A 45 3.15 -6.95 -6.34
C ILE A 45 3.38 -7.03 -7.85
N ARG A 46 2.90 -6.05 -8.61
CA ARG A 46 3.12 -5.99 -10.05
C ARG A 46 4.61 -6.06 -10.38
N SER A 47 5.46 -5.27 -9.73
CA SER A 47 6.90 -5.28 -10.02
C SER A 47 7.57 -6.62 -9.69
N LEU A 48 7.09 -7.35 -8.69
CA LEU A 48 7.63 -8.65 -8.28
C LEU A 48 7.10 -9.81 -9.13
N SER A 49 5.84 -9.75 -9.55
CA SER A 49 5.12 -10.86 -10.17
C SER A 49 4.93 -10.69 -11.68
N THR A 50 5.51 -9.67 -12.32
CA THR A 50 5.29 -9.41 -13.76
C THR A 50 5.63 -10.62 -14.62
N LEU A 51 6.78 -11.28 -14.38
CA LEU A 51 7.18 -12.45 -15.18
C LEU A 51 6.25 -13.64 -14.99
N GLU A 52 5.88 -13.94 -13.75
CA GLU A 52 4.94 -15.01 -13.40
C GLU A 52 3.57 -14.77 -14.05
N ILE A 53 3.03 -13.55 -13.94
CA ILE A 53 1.77 -13.17 -14.57
C ILE A 53 1.87 -13.28 -16.10
N THR A 54 3.00 -12.86 -16.68
CA THR A 54 3.19 -12.91 -18.15
C THR A 54 3.21 -14.35 -18.64
N SER A 55 3.93 -15.25 -17.97
CA SER A 55 3.96 -16.68 -18.27
C SER A 55 2.56 -17.31 -18.15
N LEU A 56 1.81 -17.00 -17.09
CA LEU A 56 0.44 -17.51 -16.91
C LEU A 56 -0.52 -17.07 -18.03
N ILE A 57 -0.34 -15.87 -18.58
CA ILE A 57 -1.23 -15.32 -19.61
C ILE A 57 -0.82 -15.76 -21.03
N LEU A 58 0.48 -15.73 -21.32
CA LEU A 58 1.01 -15.93 -22.68
C LEU A 58 1.54 -17.34 -22.93
N GLY A 59 1.66 -18.16 -21.88
CA GLY A 59 2.40 -19.42 -21.89
C GLY A 59 3.89 -19.20 -21.61
N ASP A 60 4.57 -20.27 -21.23
CA ASP A 60 6.02 -20.26 -21.09
C ASP A 60 6.69 -20.12 -22.46
N PRO A 61 7.92 -19.56 -22.53
CA PRO A 61 8.69 -19.48 -23.78
C PRO A 61 8.93 -20.86 -24.42
N ASP A 62 8.88 -21.90 -23.59
CA ASP A 62 8.97 -23.30 -23.98
C ASP A 62 7.56 -23.91 -23.79
N GLY A 63 6.77 -23.95 -24.87
CA GLY A 63 5.38 -24.44 -24.85
C GLY A 63 5.20 -25.88 -24.35
#